data_AF-A0A818STY2-F1
#
_entry.id   AF-A0A818STY2-F1
#
_cell.length_a   1.000
_cell.length_b   1.000
_cell.length_c   1.000
_cell.angle_alpha   90.00
_cell.angle_beta   90.00
_cell.angle_gamma   90.00
#
_symmetry.space_group_name_H-M   'P 1'
#
loop_
_entity.id
_entity.type
_entity.pdbx_description
1 polymer ?
#
loop_
_entity_poly.entity_id
_entity_poly.type
_entity_poly.pdbx_seq_one_letter_code
_entity_poly.pdbx_strand_id
1 'polypeptide(L)'
;MIQLAITFGLIALFQFTPAIYQYVRSPNGHWLYLASYVTFFVTYIALVCSKNAGRRFPLNLILLGILTLSMGYMMGMIAAHYEIESILIAVGITAFVCFGVTLFSFQTKYDFTSCVGILWIMSLALLAFGIVCIFTYSRLLYTIYAGLGAVAFSIFLAVDTQLIMGGKRHEISAEDHVFASLMLYIDVMYIFLYILTLFGNRK
;
A
#
# COMPACT_ATOMS: atom_id res chain seq x y z
N MET A 1 -12.00 -4.05 -2.90
CA MET A 1 -11.77 -5.29 -3.68
C MET A 1 -11.36 -5.02 -5.13
N ILE A 2 -12.07 -4.18 -5.90
CA ILE A 2 -11.71 -3.88 -7.30
C ILE A 2 -10.27 -3.35 -7.43
N GLN A 3 -9.84 -2.43 -6.55
CA GLN A 3 -8.48 -1.87 -6.60
C GLN A 3 -7.37 -2.92 -6.46
N LEU A 4 -7.56 -3.86 -5.52
CA LEU A 4 -6.64 -4.98 -5.32
C LEU A 4 -6.62 -5.90 -6.55
N ALA A 5 -7.79 -6.22 -7.12
CA ALA A 5 -7.88 -7.04 -8.32
C ALA A 5 -7.15 -6.40 -9.51
N ILE A 6 -7.31 -5.09 -9.73
CA ILE A 6 -6.58 -4.35 -10.77
C ILE A 6 -5.07 -4.43 -10.51
N THR A 7 -4.65 -4.22 -9.27
CA THR A 7 -3.23 -4.19 -8.92
C THR A 7 -2.57 -5.56 -9.09
N PHE A 8 -3.17 -6.62 -8.56
CA PHE A 8 -2.66 -7.99 -8.75
C PHE A 8 -2.78 -8.46 -10.19
N GLY A 9 -3.78 -7.99 -10.94
CA GLY A 9 -3.87 -8.20 -12.39
C GLY A 9 -2.71 -7.56 -13.15
N LEU A 10 -2.31 -6.33 -12.79
CA LEU A 10 -1.12 -5.68 -13.34
C LEU A 10 0.17 -6.39 -12.94
N ILE A 11 0.31 -6.82 -11.68
CA ILE A 11 1.47 -7.62 -11.24
C ILE A 11 1.57 -8.91 -12.06
N ALA A 12 0.44 -9.61 -12.26
CA ALA A 12 0.40 -10.81 -13.09
C ALA A 12 0.79 -10.52 -14.55
N LEU A 13 0.25 -9.44 -15.15
CA LEU A 13 0.62 -9.01 -16.50
C LEU A 13 2.14 -8.81 -16.64
N PHE A 14 2.76 -8.14 -15.67
CA PHE A 14 4.20 -7.87 -15.65
C PHE A 14 5.01 -9.16 -15.50
N GLN A 15 4.52 -10.12 -14.72
CA GLN A 15 5.22 -11.38 -14.49
C GLN A 15 5.15 -12.34 -15.68
N PHE A 16 4.03 -12.37 -16.39
CA PHE A 16 3.81 -13.30 -17.50
C PHE A 16 4.16 -12.75 -18.88
N THR A 17 4.54 -11.47 -18.97
CA THR A 17 4.89 -10.83 -20.24
C THR A 17 6.39 -10.52 -20.31
N PRO A 18 7.22 -11.32 -21.01
CA PRO A 18 8.66 -11.13 -21.07
C PRO A 18 9.09 -9.77 -21.64
N ALA A 19 8.30 -9.21 -22.57
CA ALA A 19 8.55 -7.89 -23.14
C ALA A 19 8.49 -6.77 -22.08
N ILE A 20 7.58 -6.89 -21.10
CA ILE A 20 7.47 -5.92 -20.00
C ILE A 20 8.70 -6.02 -19.10
N TYR A 21 9.16 -7.24 -18.78
CA TYR A 21 10.38 -7.45 -18.01
C TYR A 21 11.63 -6.83 -18.65
N GLN A 22 11.79 -6.97 -19.97
CA GLN A 22 12.87 -6.31 -20.70
C GLN A 22 12.74 -4.78 -20.69
N TYR A 23 11.51 -4.28 -20.81
CA TYR A 23 11.22 -2.85 -20.74
C TYR A 23 11.50 -2.25 -19.35
N VAL A 24 11.18 -2.96 -18.26
CA VAL A 24 11.46 -2.55 -16.87
C VAL A 24 12.94 -2.25 -16.67
N ARG A 25 13.82 -3.06 -17.26
CA ARG A 25 15.29 -2.89 -17.17
C ARG A 25 15.84 -1.83 -18.13
N SER A 26 15.04 -1.30 -19.05
CA SER A 26 15.46 -0.25 -19.97
C SER A 26 15.55 1.12 -19.28
N PRO A 27 16.34 2.07 -19.82
CA PRO A 27 16.36 3.46 -19.32
C PRO A 27 14.97 4.11 -19.35
N ASN A 28 14.15 3.77 -20.34
CA ASN A 28 12.78 4.30 -20.48
C ASN A 28 11.85 3.79 -19.36
N GLY A 29 12.07 2.56 -18.88
CA GLY A 29 11.32 1.98 -17.77
C GLY A 29 11.47 2.78 -16.47
N HIS A 30 12.66 3.34 -16.22
CA HIS A 30 12.92 4.16 -15.04
C HIS A 30 12.12 5.47 -15.06
N TRP A 31 11.99 6.11 -16.22
CA TRP A 31 11.20 7.34 -16.37
C TRP A 31 9.71 7.10 -16.12
N LEU A 32 9.15 6.00 -16.65
CA LEU A 32 7.76 5.65 -16.37
C LEU A 32 7.53 5.27 -14.91
N TYR A 33 8.49 4.60 -14.27
CA TYR A 33 8.44 4.31 -12.84
C TYR A 33 8.40 5.61 -12.02
N LEU A 34 9.26 6.58 -12.32
CA LEU A 34 9.24 7.88 -11.65
C LEU A 34 7.93 8.64 -11.91
N ALA A 35 7.44 8.64 -13.16
CA ALA A 35 6.18 9.27 -13.52
C ALA A 35 4.99 8.65 -12.74
N SER A 36 5.01 7.33 -12.54
CA SER A 36 3.98 6.64 -11.75
C SER A 36 3.99 7.05 -10.28
N TYR A 37 5.16 7.24 -9.66
CA TYR A 37 5.27 7.79 -8.31
C TYR A 37 4.71 9.21 -8.21
N VAL A 38 5.10 10.10 -9.12
CA VAL A 38 4.60 11.49 -9.14
C VAL A 38 3.09 11.50 -9.29
N THR A 39 2.55 10.69 -10.21
CA THR A 39 1.10 10.55 -10.43
C THR A 39 0.39 10.05 -9.17
N PHE A 40 0.95 9.04 -8.50
CA PHE A 40 0.41 8.51 -7.25
C PHE A 40 0.36 9.58 -6.15
N PHE A 41 1.46 10.30 -5.90
CA PHE A 41 1.50 11.32 -4.84
C PHE A 41 0.57 12.50 -5.14
N VAL A 42 0.55 13.00 -6.38
CA VAL A 42 -0.33 14.12 -6.77
C VAL A 42 -1.81 13.73 -6.61
N THR A 43 -2.19 12.53 -7.06
CA THR A 43 -3.57 12.06 -6.93
C THR A 43 -3.96 11.74 -5.49
N TYR A 44 -3.04 11.16 -4.71
CA TYR A 44 -3.22 10.94 -3.27
C TYR A 44 -3.47 12.26 -2.54
N ILE A 45 -2.59 13.25 -2.72
CA ILE A 45 -2.74 14.58 -2.11
C ILE A 45 -4.06 15.23 -2.54
N ALA A 46 -4.43 15.12 -3.81
CA ALA A 46 -5.70 15.66 -4.30
C ALA A 46 -6.91 15.01 -3.61
N LEU A 47 -6.92 13.68 -3.43
CA LEU A 47 -8.02 12.96 -2.76
C LEU A 47 -8.09 13.25 -1.26
N VAL A 48 -6.94 13.36 -0.59
CA VAL A 48 -6.88 13.57 0.87
C VAL A 48 -7.11 15.04 1.25
N CYS A 49 -6.50 15.98 0.54
CA CYS A 49 -6.56 17.40 0.89
C CYS A 49 -7.79 18.12 0.31
N SER A 50 -8.39 17.62 -0.77
CA SER A 50 -9.59 18.22 -1.38
C SER A 50 -10.83 17.37 -1.12
N LYS A 51 -11.62 17.77 -0.10
CA LYS A 51 -12.93 17.15 0.19
C LYS A 51 -13.86 17.18 -1.03
N ASN A 52 -13.83 18.25 -1.81
CA ASN A 52 -14.60 18.36 -3.04
C ASN A 52 -14.17 17.30 -4.07
N ALA A 53 -12.86 17.04 -4.19
CA ALA A 53 -12.37 16.03 -5.12
C ALA A 53 -12.75 14.60 -4.67
N GLY A 54 -12.69 14.31 -3.37
CA GLY A 54 -13.04 13.00 -2.81
C GLY A 54 -14.53 12.68 -2.80
N ARG A 55 -15.41 13.70 -2.75
CA ARG A 55 -16.87 13.51 -2.66
C ARG A 55 -17.63 13.72 -3.98
N ARG A 56 -17.05 14.42 -4.95
CA ARG A 56 -17.74 14.77 -6.20
C ARG A 56 -17.66 13.64 -7.23
N PHE A 57 -18.81 13.04 -7.53
CA PHE A 57 -18.95 12.13 -8.67
C PHE A 57 -18.95 12.90 -10.02
N PRO A 58 -18.30 12.39 -11.09
CA PRO A 58 -17.51 11.15 -11.18
C PRO A 58 -16.02 11.33 -10.87
N LEU A 59 -15.61 12.55 -10.50
CA LEU A 59 -14.20 12.91 -10.34
C LEU A 59 -13.49 12.07 -9.27
N ASN A 60 -14.16 11.77 -8.17
CA ASN A 60 -13.62 10.92 -7.11
C ASN A 60 -13.21 9.52 -7.61
N LEU A 61 -14.04 8.88 -8.44
CA LEU A 61 -13.75 7.56 -9.02
C LEU A 61 -12.65 7.63 -10.08
N ILE A 62 -12.59 8.71 -10.87
CA ILE A 62 -11.53 8.92 -11.85
C ILE A 62 -10.19 9.05 -11.13
N LEU A 63 -10.10 9.89 -10.08
CA LEU A 63 -8.87 10.04 -9.30
C LEU A 63 -8.47 8.74 -8.60
N LEU A 64 -9.45 8.00 -8.03
CA LEU A 64 -9.20 6.70 -7.42
C LEU A 64 -8.67 5.70 -8.43
N GLY A 65 -9.22 5.67 -9.65
CA GLY A 65 -8.76 4.83 -10.74
C GLY A 65 -7.33 5.15 -11.18
N ILE A 66 -7.01 6.44 -11.35
CA ILE A 66 -5.64 6.88 -11.68
C ILE A 66 -4.67 6.45 -10.58
N LEU A 67 -5.01 6.66 -9.32
CA LEU A 67 -4.18 6.26 -8.18
C LEU A 67 -3.95 4.75 -8.14
N THR A 68 -4.99 3.94 -8.36
CA THR A 68 -4.88 2.48 -8.41
C THR A 68 -4.03 2.01 -9.58
N LEU A 69 -4.16 2.62 -10.76
CA LEU A 69 -3.34 2.26 -11.91
C LEU A 69 -1.87 2.65 -11.70
N SER A 70 -1.61 3.83 -11.13
CA SER A 70 -0.24 4.26 -10.83
C SER A 70 0.41 3.37 -9.78
N MET A 71 -0.29 3.04 -8.70
CA MET A 71 0.22 2.14 -7.66
C MET A 71 0.39 0.72 -8.21
N GLY A 72 -0.56 0.24 -9.01
CA GLY A 72 -0.46 -1.08 -9.65
C GLY A 72 0.71 -1.18 -10.61
N TYR A 73 1.01 -0.13 -11.36
CA TYR A 73 2.22 -0.06 -12.20
C TYR A 73 3.50 -0.09 -11.35
N MET A 74 3.59 0.72 -10.29
CA MET A 74 4.74 0.73 -9.38
C MET A 74 4.98 -0.67 -8.78
N MET A 75 3.91 -1.33 -8.33
CA MET A 75 3.99 -2.66 -7.72
C MET A 75 4.33 -3.73 -8.75
N GLY A 76 3.81 -3.63 -9.98
CA GLY A 76 4.20 -4.48 -11.10
C GLY A 76 5.69 -4.35 -11.45
N MET A 77 6.22 -3.12 -11.49
CA MET A 77 7.64 -2.85 -11.71
C MET A 77 8.50 -3.49 -10.62
N ILE A 78 8.15 -3.32 -9.35
CA ILE A 78 8.88 -3.92 -8.23
C ILE A 78 8.80 -5.45 -8.31
N ALA A 79 7.60 -6.00 -8.48
CA ALA A 79 7.36 -7.44 -8.53
C ALA A 79 8.07 -8.12 -9.72
N ALA A 80 8.30 -7.42 -10.83
CA ALA A 80 9.05 -7.95 -11.96
C ALA A 80 10.48 -8.40 -11.60
N HIS A 81 11.06 -7.84 -10.53
CA HIS A 81 12.37 -8.23 -9.98
C HIS A 81 12.33 -9.46 -9.06
N TYR A 82 11.14 -9.98 -8.75
CA TYR A 82 10.97 -11.12 -7.84
C TYR A 82 10.47 -12.37 -8.58
N GLU A 83 10.84 -13.53 -8.04
CA GLU A 83 10.33 -14.83 -8.50
C GLU A 83 8.83 -14.97 -8.27
N ILE A 84 8.14 -15.73 -9.12
CA ILE A 84 6.68 -15.87 -9.01
C ILE A 84 6.28 -16.58 -7.72
N GLU A 85 7.08 -17.55 -7.28
CA GLU A 85 6.85 -18.28 -6.02
C GLU A 85 6.88 -17.32 -4.83
N SER A 86 7.86 -16.42 -4.79
CA SER A 86 7.95 -15.36 -3.79
C SER A 86 6.74 -14.42 -3.79
N ILE A 87 6.27 -14.02 -4.98
CA ILE A 87 5.08 -13.15 -5.10
C ILE A 87 3.86 -13.88 -4.54
N LEU A 88 3.65 -15.15 -4.88
CA LEU A 88 2.52 -15.93 -4.39
C LEU A 88 2.56 -16.14 -2.87
N ILE A 89 3.74 -16.43 -2.31
CA ILE A 89 3.94 -16.52 -0.85
C ILE A 89 3.59 -15.18 -0.19
N ALA A 90 4.07 -14.06 -0.75
CA ALA A 90 3.80 -12.74 -0.21
C ALA A 90 2.30 -12.37 -0.25
N VAL A 91 1.60 -12.73 -1.33
CA VAL A 91 0.13 -12.58 -1.43
C VAL A 91 -0.57 -13.41 -0.35
N GLY A 92 -0.17 -14.67 -0.17
CA GLY A 92 -0.76 -15.56 0.84
C GLY A 92 -0.58 -15.04 2.27
N ILE A 93 0.64 -14.64 2.63
CA ILE A 93 0.92 -14.07 3.96
C ILE A 93 0.16 -12.76 4.16
N THR A 94 0.14 -11.88 3.16
CA THR A 94 -0.59 -10.60 3.24
C THR A 94 -2.08 -10.83 3.44
N ALA A 95 -2.69 -11.74 2.69
CA ALA A 95 -4.10 -12.08 2.85
C ALA A 95 -4.40 -12.61 4.25
N PHE A 96 -3.55 -13.49 4.77
CA PHE A 96 -3.67 -14.02 6.14
C PHE A 96 -3.57 -12.91 7.19
N VAL A 97 -2.55 -12.04 7.11
CA VAL A 97 -2.37 -10.91 8.04
C VAL A 97 -3.55 -9.96 7.97
N CYS A 98 -3.96 -9.54 6.76
CA CYS A 98 -5.06 -8.60 6.60
C CYS A 98 -6.38 -9.16 7.12
N PHE A 99 -6.67 -10.43 6.83
CA PHE A 99 -7.86 -11.12 7.34
C PHE A 99 -7.84 -11.24 8.87
N GLY A 100 -6.72 -11.68 9.44
CA GLY A 100 -6.55 -11.81 10.89
C GLY A 100 -6.70 -10.47 11.62
N VAL A 101 -6.06 -9.40 11.11
CA VAL A 101 -6.18 -8.04 11.65
C VAL A 101 -7.61 -7.54 11.55
N THR A 102 -8.27 -7.72 10.40
CA THR A 102 -9.66 -7.29 10.20
C THR A 102 -10.60 -7.98 11.18
N LEU A 103 -10.50 -9.32 11.31
CA LEU A 103 -11.29 -10.09 12.29
C LEU A 103 -11.03 -9.66 13.73
N PHE A 104 -9.77 -9.43 14.08
CA PHE A 104 -9.39 -8.95 15.40
C PHE A 104 -9.98 -7.57 15.68
N SER A 105 -9.90 -6.63 14.73
CA SER A 105 -10.49 -5.30 14.84
C SER A 105 -12.00 -5.34 15.05
N PHE A 106 -12.70 -6.30 14.43
CA PHE A 106 -14.15 -6.48 14.57
C PHE A 106 -14.55 -6.98 15.97
N GLN A 107 -13.73 -7.83 16.58
CA GLN A 107 -14.06 -8.48 17.85
C GLN A 107 -13.55 -7.70 19.08
N THR A 108 -12.48 -6.94 18.90
CA THR A 108 -11.81 -6.29 20.03
C THR A 108 -12.61 -5.11 20.59
N LYS A 109 -12.73 -5.08 21.92
CA LYS A 109 -13.34 -3.95 22.63
C LYS A 109 -12.40 -2.75 22.72
N TYR A 110 -11.10 -2.97 22.58
CA TYR A 110 -10.08 -1.93 22.62
C TYR A 110 -10.28 -0.94 21.47
N ASP A 111 -10.15 0.35 21.78
CA ASP A 111 -10.30 1.44 20.81
C ASP A 111 -8.93 1.88 20.29
N PHE A 112 -8.49 1.30 19.17
CA PHE A 112 -7.23 1.68 18.53
C PHE A 112 -7.31 3.06 17.86
N THR A 113 -8.51 3.58 17.57
CA THR A 113 -8.68 4.92 16.98
C THR A 113 -8.21 6.04 17.92
N SER A 114 -8.09 5.75 19.22
CA SER A 114 -7.50 6.68 20.20
C SER A 114 -5.97 6.77 20.09
N CYS A 115 -5.31 5.85 19.37
CA CYS A 115 -3.86 5.79 19.21
C CYS A 115 -3.34 6.47 17.92
N VAL A 116 -4.19 7.20 17.19
CA VAL A 116 -3.81 7.88 15.93
C VAL A 116 -2.59 8.80 16.09
N GLY A 117 -2.42 9.45 17.25
CA GLY A 117 -1.24 10.27 17.53
C GLY A 117 0.07 9.46 17.57
N ILE A 118 0.03 8.23 18.10
CA ILE A 118 1.20 7.32 18.12
C ILE A 118 1.53 6.85 16.70
N LEU A 119 0.50 6.55 15.90
CA LEU A 119 0.67 6.19 14.50
C LEU A 119 1.35 7.30 13.69
N TRP A 120 1.02 8.56 13.95
CA TRP A 120 1.71 9.70 13.34
C TRP A 120 3.21 9.74 13.65
N ILE A 121 3.58 9.54 14.93
CA ILE A 121 4.99 9.49 15.36
C ILE A 121 5.71 8.29 14.73
N MET A 122 5.05 7.12 14.70
CA MET A 122 5.59 5.91 14.09
C MET A 122 5.85 6.09 12.59
N SER A 123 4.94 6.75 11.86
CA SER A 123 5.12 7.08 10.44
C SER A 123 6.30 8.02 10.21
N LEU A 124 6.48 9.04 11.05
CA LEU A 124 7.64 9.94 10.98
C LEU A 124 8.96 9.19 11.23
N ALA A 125 8.97 8.28 12.22
CA ALA A 125 10.13 7.46 12.52
C ALA A 125 10.47 6.51 11.35
N LEU A 126 9.47 5.84 10.76
CA LEU A 126 9.65 5.00 9.58
C LEU A 126 10.12 5.81 8.37
N LEU A 127 9.61 7.02 8.16
CA LEU A 127 10.07 7.89 7.08
C LEU A 127 11.55 8.24 7.25
N ALA A 128 11.95 8.68 8.45
CA ALA A 128 13.34 9.01 8.76
C ALA A 128 14.27 7.80 8.59
N PHE A 129 13.86 6.62 9.08
CA PHE A 129 14.64 5.39 8.90
C PHE A 129 14.74 4.99 7.42
N GLY A 130 13.65 5.11 6.66
CA GLY A 130 13.64 4.87 5.22
C GLY A 130 14.65 5.75 4.47
N ILE A 131 14.76 7.03 4.83
CA ILE A 131 15.77 7.95 4.27
C ILE A 131 17.19 7.45 4.57
N VAL A 132 17.46 7.01 5.80
CA VAL A 132 18.76 6.45 6.17
C VAL A 132 19.08 5.17 5.38
N CYS A 133 18.09 4.30 5.17
CA CYS A 133 18.24 3.07 4.39
C CYS A 133 18.71 3.35 2.94
N ILE A 134 18.22 4.43 2.32
CA ILE A 134 18.62 4.83 0.95
C ILE A 134 20.15 5.00 0.85
N PHE A 135 20.78 5.57 1.88
CA PHE A 135 22.23 5.85 1.87
C PHE A 135 23.10 4.71 2.41
N THR A 136 22.53 3.81 3.22
CA THR A 136 23.33 2.80 3.96
C THR A 136 23.56 1.51 3.17
N TYR A 137 22.80 1.24 2.11
CA TYR A 137 22.90 0.06 1.21
C TYR A 137 23.03 -1.31 1.93
N SER A 138 22.62 -1.42 3.19
CA SER A 138 22.76 -2.64 4.00
C SER A 138 21.52 -3.51 3.92
N ARG A 139 21.68 -4.76 3.47
CA ARG A 139 20.58 -5.74 3.39
C ARG A 139 19.89 -5.95 4.73
N LEU A 140 20.65 -6.01 5.81
CA LEU A 140 20.11 -6.20 7.17
C LEU A 140 19.21 -5.02 7.57
N LEU A 141 19.61 -3.79 7.28
CA LEU A 141 18.76 -2.62 7.56
C LEU A 141 17.47 -2.63 6.73
N TYR A 142 17.53 -3.01 5.46
CA TYR A 142 16.33 -3.16 4.63
C TYR A 142 15.38 -4.24 5.18
N THR A 143 15.92 -5.37 5.68
CA THR A 143 15.10 -6.41 6.31
C THR A 143 14.44 -5.91 7.60
N ILE A 144 15.18 -5.21 8.47
CA ILE A 144 14.61 -4.62 9.70
C ILE A 144 13.55 -3.58 9.34
N TYR A 145 13.84 -2.70 8.38
CA TYR A 145 12.91 -1.69 7.89
C TYR A 145 11.61 -2.33 7.37
N ALA A 146 11.72 -3.39 6.57
CA ALA A 146 10.55 -4.09 6.06
C ALA A 146 9.74 -4.78 7.16
N GLY A 147 10.41 -5.39 8.16
CA GLY A 147 9.73 -5.97 9.32
C GLY A 147 8.95 -4.94 10.13
N LEU A 148 9.59 -3.80 10.44
CA LEU A 148 8.94 -2.69 11.13
C LEU A 148 7.77 -2.11 10.31
N GLY A 149 7.97 -1.95 9.00
CA GLY A 149 6.93 -1.49 8.08
C GLY A 149 5.73 -2.43 8.05
N ALA A 150 5.94 -3.74 7.96
CA ALA A 150 4.86 -4.73 7.97
C ALA A 150 4.03 -4.68 9.26
N VAL A 151 4.68 -4.58 10.42
CA VAL A 151 4.00 -4.44 11.71
C VAL A 151 3.25 -3.11 11.78
N ALA A 152 3.90 -2.01 11.43
CA ALA A 152 3.31 -0.68 11.46
C ALA A 152 2.04 -0.59 10.60
N PHE A 153 2.10 -1.02 9.34
CA PHE A 153 0.95 -1.00 8.43
C PHE A 153 -0.14 -2.01 8.82
N SER A 154 0.20 -3.09 9.54
CA SER A 154 -0.81 -3.95 10.15
C SER A 154 -1.58 -3.25 11.28
N ILE A 155 -0.92 -2.37 12.04
CA ILE A 155 -1.60 -1.53 13.06
C ILE A 155 -2.42 -0.43 12.38
N PHE A 156 -1.93 0.19 11.31
CA PHE A 156 -2.73 1.12 10.49
C PHE A 156 -4.00 0.44 9.97
N LEU A 157 -3.88 -0.75 9.40
CA LEU A 157 -5.02 -1.52 8.93
C LEU A 157 -6.03 -1.79 10.05
N ALA A 158 -5.55 -2.09 11.26
CA ALA A 158 -6.41 -2.30 12.42
C ALA A 158 -7.21 -1.03 12.78
N VAL A 159 -6.55 0.14 12.81
CA VAL A 159 -7.15 1.45 13.09
C VAL A 159 -8.12 1.85 11.99
N ASP A 160 -7.72 1.77 10.73
CA ASP A 160 -8.54 2.19 9.59
C ASP A 160 -9.77 1.30 9.46
N THR A 161 -9.64 -0.01 9.73
CA THR A 161 -10.79 -0.91 9.83
C THR A 161 -11.77 -0.48 10.93
N GLN A 162 -11.27 -0.05 12.10
CA GLN A 162 -12.13 0.44 13.17
C GLN A 162 -12.78 1.81 12.87
N LEU A 163 -12.04 2.71 12.20
CA LEU A 163 -12.57 4.00 11.74
C LEU A 163 -13.73 3.82 10.74
N ILE A 164 -13.66 2.80 9.90
CA ILE A 164 -14.68 2.48 8.89
C ILE A 164 -15.90 1.81 9.49
N MET A 165 -15.72 0.92 10.48
CA MET A 165 -16.86 0.29 11.17
C MET A 165 -17.69 1.29 11.98
N GLY A 166 -17.07 2.36 12.46
CA GLY A 166 -17.72 3.32 13.36
C GLY A 166 -18.00 2.75 14.76
N GLY A 167 -18.71 3.51 15.59
CA GLY A 167 -19.03 3.09 16.97
C GLY A 167 -17.87 3.17 17.95
N LYS A 168 -16.77 3.83 17.56
CA LYS A 168 -15.64 4.22 18.40
C LYS A 168 -15.53 5.75 18.47
N ARG A 169 -14.47 6.28 19.07
CA ARG A 169 -14.32 7.72 19.31
C ARG A 169 -14.18 8.56 18.03
N HIS A 170 -13.64 7.97 16.96
CA HIS A 170 -13.55 8.58 15.64
C HIS A 170 -14.20 7.65 14.61
N GLU A 171 -15.00 8.20 13.71
CA GLU A 171 -15.66 7.47 12.64
C GLU A 171 -15.61 8.26 11.33
N ILE A 172 -15.47 7.55 10.22
CA ILE A 172 -15.48 8.15 8.89
C ILE A 172 -16.95 8.33 8.46
N SER A 173 -17.28 9.52 7.93
CA SER A 173 -18.60 9.77 7.38
C SER A 173 -18.87 8.85 6.18
N ALA A 174 -20.09 8.32 6.05
CA ALA A 174 -20.48 7.46 4.92
C ALA A 174 -20.26 8.14 3.53
N GLU A 175 -20.25 9.47 3.49
CA GLU A 175 -19.93 10.24 2.27
C GLU A 175 -18.47 10.06 1.81
N ASP A 176 -17.56 9.64 2.70
CA ASP A 176 -16.12 9.50 2.46
C ASP A 176 -15.71 8.05 2.12
N HIS A 177 -16.60 7.28 1.50
CA HIS A 177 -16.32 5.88 1.09
C HIS A 177 -15.08 5.74 0.17
N VAL A 178 -14.81 6.73 -0.68
CA VAL A 178 -13.59 6.74 -1.53
C VAL A 178 -12.34 6.83 -0.65
N PHE A 179 -12.35 7.69 0.36
CA PHE A 179 -11.23 7.84 1.29
C PHE A 179 -11.04 6.59 2.17
N ALA A 180 -12.13 5.99 2.66
CA ALA A 180 -12.10 4.73 3.37
C ALA A 180 -11.49 3.60 2.51
N SER A 181 -11.89 3.49 1.24
CA SER A 181 -11.33 2.48 0.33
C SER A 181 -9.85 2.74 0.01
N LEU A 182 -9.47 4.01 -0.15
CA LEU A 182 -8.09 4.44 -0.37
C LEU A 182 -7.17 4.02 0.78
N MET A 183 -7.58 4.28 2.03
CA MET A 183 -6.82 3.93 3.24
C MET A 183 -6.55 2.43 3.33
N LEU A 184 -7.61 1.60 3.30
CA LEU A 184 -7.46 0.15 3.36
C LEU A 184 -6.64 -0.40 2.19
N TYR A 185 -6.82 0.16 0.98
CA TYR A 185 -6.04 -0.25 -0.19
C TYR A 185 -4.54 0.00 0.01
N ILE A 186 -4.18 1.20 0.47
CA ILE A 186 -2.79 1.57 0.72
C ILE A 186 -2.18 0.66 1.78
N ASP A 187 -2.88 0.38 2.87
CA ASP A 187 -2.38 -0.49 3.93
C ASP A 187 -2.09 -1.90 3.42
N VAL A 188 -3.04 -2.52 2.73
CA VAL A 188 -2.87 -3.88 2.17
C VAL A 188 -1.70 -3.91 1.18
N MET A 189 -1.55 -2.90 0.34
CA MET A 189 -0.48 -2.85 -0.65
C MET A 189 0.90 -2.65 -0.02
N TYR A 190 1.02 -1.84 1.03
CA TYR A 190 2.28 -1.68 1.75
C TYR A 190 2.63 -2.93 2.58
N ILE A 191 1.66 -3.57 3.23
CA ILE A 191 1.88 -4.88 3.88
C ILE A 191 2.42 -5.87 2.84
N PHE A 192 1.78 -5.97 1.66
CA PHE A 192 2.27 -6.81 0.57
C PHE A 192 3.72 -6.50 0.19
N LEU A 193 4.05 -5.23 -0.04
CA LEU A 193 5.39 -4.82 -0.42
C LEU A 193 6.44 -5.17 0.64
N TYR A 194 6.14 -4.96 1.92
CA TYR A 194 7.05 -5.29 3.01
C TYR A 194 7.24 -6.80 3.15
N ILE A 195 6.17 -7.58 3.09
CA ILE A 195 6.25 -9.04 3.10
C ILE A 195 7.05 -9.57 1.89
N LEU A 196 6.82 -9.02 0.68
CA LEU A 196 7.60 -9.37 -0.50
C LEU A 196 9.09 -9.01 -0.33
N THR A 197 9.39 -7.91 0.37
CA THR A 197 10.78 -7.53 0.67
C THR A 197 11.45 -8.49 1.66
N LEU A 198 10.69 -9.03 2.63
CA LEU A 198 11.20 -9.95 3.65
C LEU A 198 11.44 -11.37 3.11
N PHE A 199 10.49 -11.89 2.32
CA PHE A 199 10.48 -13.29 1.89
C PHE A 199 10.78 -13.48 0.40
N GLY A 200 11.01 -12.38 -0.33
CA GLY A 200 11.17 -12.44 -1.77
C GLY A 200 12.58 -12.76 -2.23
N ASN A 201 12.68 -13.74 -3.13
CA ASN A 201 13.86 -14.04 -3.91
C ASN A 201 13.87 -13.18 -5.18
N ARG A 202 15.00 -12.53 -5.43
CA ARG A 202 15.19 -11.66 -6.60
C ARG A 202 15.72 -12.46 -7.80
N LYS A 203 15.27 -12.07 -9.00
CA LYS A 203 15.73 -12.58 -10.30
C LYS A 203 16.98 -11.87 -10.81
#